data_AF-A0A9P6W2H6-F1
#
_entry.id   AF-A0A9P6W2H6-F1
#
_cell.length_a   1.000
_cell.length_b   1.000
_cell.length_c   1.000
_cell.angle_alpha   90.00
_cell.angle_beta   90.00
_cell.angle_gamma   90.00
#
_symmetry.space_group_name_H-M   'P 1'
#
loop_
_entity.id
_entity.type
_entity.pdbx_description
1 polymer ?
#
loop_
_entity_poly.entity_id
_entity_poly.type
_entity_poly.pdbx_seq_one_letter_code
_entity_poly.pdbx_strand_id
1 'polypeptide(L)'
;MGAYKYLSELHKRKQSDVLRFLLRVRCWEYRQLNVVHRASRPSRPDKARRLVIWMRVDATCRSGQLEDWPRWDGPAKQGFVVYRVRVRRGNRKRPVPKGATYGKPTNQGVNQLKFQRSLRSTAEERVARRCGNLRVLNSYWINQDGVYKYYEVILVDPQHKAIRRDARINWICNPVHKRRESRGLTSAGKQNRGLNKGHTRGKSYHSWKINNTLSVRSLLRAVVGLGGSSSFLGASRGVAVQSLFPLHWLFLSRSAPPVLGSRSLPLGFLAFVLDWQAFALSVIASFLAAKCAERLRRPESEALEELVRCGRRCHS
;
A
#
# COMPACT_ATOMS: atom_id res chain seq x y z
N MET A 1 28.29 14.12 -20.72
CA MET A 1 27.31 12.99 -20.72
C MET A 1 27.90 11.79 -19.97
N GLY A 2 27.23 11.27 -18.94
CA GLY A 2 27.75 10.11 -18.19
C GLY A 2 27.66 8.77 -18.93
N ALA A 3 28.57 7.82 -18.61
CA ALA A 3 28.68 6.50 -19.24
C ALA A 3 27.35 5.71 -19.31
N TYR A 4 26.51 5.80 -18.27
CA TYR A 4 25.21 5.14 -18.23
C TYR A 4 24.21 5.64 -19.28
N LYS A 5 24.37 6.88 -19.76
CA LYS A 5 23.52 7.42 -20.82
C LYS A 5 23.79 6.70 -22.15
N TYR A 6 25.07 6.49 -22.49
CA TYR A 6 25.47 5.72 -23.68
C TYR A 6 24.96 4.27 -23.62
N LEU A 7 25.11 3.59 -22.47
CA LEU A 7 24.56 2.23 -22.28
C LEU A 7 23.03 2.19 -22.48
N SER A 8 22.34 3.23 -21.99
CA SER A 8 20.89 3.34 -22.14
C SER A 8 20.48 3.54 -23.60
N GLU A 9 21.17 4.39 -24.36
CA GLU A 9 20.90 4.62 -25.79
C GLU A 9 21.20 3.37 -26.63
N LEU A 10 22.33 2.70 -26.36
CA LEU A 10 22.68 1.44 -27.01
C LEU A 10 21.56 0.40 -26.84
N HIS A 11 21.03 0.24 -25.63
CA HIS A 11 19.93 -0.67 -25.36
C HIS A 11 18.55 -0.25 -25.90
N LYS A 12 18.37 0.98 -26.41
CA LYS A 12 17.18 1.34 -27.19
C LYS A 12 17.28 0.77 -28.60
N ARG A 13 18.48 0.70 -29.17
CA ARG A 13 18.76 0.18 -30.52
C ARG A 13 19.11 -1.31 -30.52
N LYS A 14 18.22 -2.17 -29.99
CA LYS A 14 18.45 -3.63 -29.85
C LYS A 14 18.61 -4.40 -31.16
N GLN A 15 18.21 -3.80 -32.27
CA GLN A 15 18.32 -4.37 -33.59
C GLN A 15 19.68 -4.06 -34.25
N SER A 16 20.58 -3.30 -33.63
CA SER A 16 21.94 -3.15 -34.17
C SER A 16 22.68 -4.49 -34.15
N ASP A 17 23.62 -4.66 -35.08
CA ASP A 17 24.34 -5.93 -35.23
C ASP A 17 25.19 -6.25 -34.00
N VAL A 18 25.79 -5.24 -33.38
CA VAL A 18 26.51 -5.37 -32.09
C VAL A 18 25.60 -5.97 -31.01
N LEU A 19 24.40 -5.42 -30.81
CA LEU A 19 23.50 -5.95 -29.77
C LEU A 19 22.89 -7.29 -30.14
N ARG A 20 22.57 -7.52 -31.42
CA ARG A 20 22.09 -8.83 -31.88
C ARG A 20 23.14 -9.90 -31.63
N PHE A 21 24.40 -9.64 -31.96
CA PHE A 21 25.52 -10.54 -31.69
C PHE A 21 25.65 -10.84 -30.18
N LEU A 22 25.72 -9.80 -29.34
CA LEU A 22 25.82 -9.96 -27.89
C LEU A 22 24.63 -10.72 -27.31
N LEU A 23 23.40 -10.45 -27.76
CA LEU A 23 22.21 -11.16 -27.31
C LEU A 23 22.22 -12.63 -27.77
N ARG A 24 22.74 -12.96 -28.95
CA ARG A 24 22.86 -14.36 -29.39
C ARG A 24 23.85 -15.14 -28.51
N VAL A 25 25.03 -14.60 -28.27
CA VAL A 25 26.05 -15.24 -27.40
C VAL A 25 25.54 -15.41 -25.97
N ARG A 26 24.89 -14.39 -25.40
CA ARG A 26 24.30 -14.46 -24.05
C ARG A 26 23.12 -15.44 -23.96
N CYS A 27 22.32 -15.53 -25.01
CA CYS A 27 21.22 -16.49 -25.09
C CYS A 27 21.77 -17.92 -24.95
N TRP A 28 22.83 -18.22 -25.70
CA TRP A 28 23.49 -19.51 -25.65
C TRP A 28 24.02 -19.82 -24.24
N GLU A 29 24.75 -18.88 -23.63
CA GLU A 29 25.23 -19.00 -22.23
C GLU A 29 24.09 -19.31 -21.25
N TYR A 30 22.99 -18.55 -21.31
CA TYR A 30 21.86 -18.71 -20.38
C TYR A 30 21.05 -19.98 -20.61
N ARG A 31 21.17 -20.61 -21.78
CA ARG A 31 20.53 -21.89 -22.07
C ARG A 31 21.24 -23.04 -21.36
N GLN A 32 22.57 -22.99 -21.30
CA GLN A 32 23.38 -24.01 -20.62
C GLN A 32 23.22 -23.96 -19.10
N LEU A 33 22.95 -22.77 -18.56
CA LEU A 33 22.76 -22.58 -17.12
C LEU A 33 21.40 -23.10 -16.61
N ASN A 34 21.36 -23.34 -15.30
CA ASN A 34 20.15 -23.76 -14.58
C ASN A 34 19.01 -22.74 -14.69
N VAL A 35 17.77 -23.22 -14.53
CA VAL A 35 16.53 -22.43 -14.66
C VAL A 35 16.54 -21.16 -13.81
N VAL A 36 17.04 -21.29 -12.57
CA VAL A 36 17.28 -20.20 -11.63
C VAL A 36 18.72 -20.34 -11.17
N HIS A 37 19.54 -19.30 -11.37
CA HIS A 37 20.91 -19.28 -10.90
C HIS A 37 21.29 -17.89 -10.40
N ARG A 38 22.23 -17.82 -9.46
CA ARG A 38 22.75 -16.56 -8.93
C ARG A 38 23.68 -15.94 -9.97
N ALA A 39 23.51 -14.65 -10.24
CA ALA A 39 24.45 -13.87 -11.03
C ALA A 39 25.42 -13.15 -10.08
N SER A 40 26.72 -13.16 -10.41
CA SER A 40 27.74 -12.43 -9.64
C SER A 40 27.57 -10.91 -9.75
N ARG A 41 27.18 -10.44 -10.94
CA ARG A 41 26.96 -9.03 -11.26
C ARG A 41 25.76 -8.87 -12.19
N PRO A 42 25.05 -7.72 -12.16
CA PRO A 42 23.98 -7.45 -13.11
C PRO A 42 24.55 -7.37 -14.52
N SER A 43 23.90 -8.02 -15.49
CA SER A 43 24.30 -7.90 -16.91
C SER A 43 24.08 -6.49 -17.44
N ARG A 44 23.14 -5.76 -16.83
CA ARG A 44 22.77 -4.39 -17.16
C ARG A 44 22.81 -3.48 -15.94
N PRO A 45 23.99 -2.93 -15.60
CA PRO A 45 24.13 -2.07 -14.42
C PRO A 45 23.33 -0.77 -14.55
N ASP A 46 23.17 -0.23 -15.76
CA ASP A 46 22.34 0.95 -16.07
C ASP A 46 20.89 0.74 -15.63
N LYS A 47 20.31 -0.39 -16.02
CA LYS A 47 18.90 -0.70 -15.78
C LYS A 47 18.68 -1.12 -14.34
N ALA A 48 19.60 -1.90 -13.78
CA ALA A 48 19.55 -2.30 -12.38
C ALA A 48 19.57 -1.08 -11.46
N ARG A 49 20.51 -0.13 -11.66
CA ARG A 49 20.57 1.13 -10.90
C ARG A 49 19.29 1.93 -11.01
N ARG A 50 18.77 2.12 -12.23
CA ARG A 50 17.51 2.85 -12.46
C ARG A 50 16.34 2.22 -11.69
N LEU A 51 16.24 0.90 -11.62
CA LEU A 51 15.14 0.24 -10.93
C LEU A 51 15.23 0.30 -9.40
N VAL A 52 16.43 0.53 -8.86
CA VAL A 52 16.63 0.71 -7.42
C VAL A 52 16.48 2.18 -7.01
N ILE A 53 17.08 3.11 -7.75
CA ILE A 53 17.08 4.55 -7.44
C ILE A 53 15.67 5.14 -7.52
N TRP A 54 14.87 4.74 -8.52
CA TRP A 54 13.53 5.30 -8.75
C TRP A 54 12.44 4.78 -7.78
N MET A 55 12.81 4.08 -6.70
CA MET A 55 11.85 3.59 -5.71
C MET A 55 11.44 4.61 -4.65
N ARG A 56 11.99 5.82 -4.66
CA ARG A 56 11.56 6.94 -3.79
C ARG A 56 11.60 8.28 -4.53
N VAL A 57 10.83 8.38 -5.60
CA VAL A 57 10.46 9.68 -6.15
C VAL A 57 8.95 9.77 -6.00
N ASP A 58 8.52 10.33 -4.87
CA ASP A 58 7.24 11.02 -4.84
C ASP A 58 7.28 12.11 -5.91
N ALA A 59 6.16 12.29 -6.60
CA ALA A 59 6.04 13.00 -7.88
C ALA A 59 6.27 14.53 -7.83
N THR A 60 7.03 15.04 -6.85
CA THR A 60 7.33 16.47 -6.65
C THR A 60 8.57 16.96 -7.38
N CYS A 61 9.54 16.09 -7.71
CA CYS A 61 10.68 16.49 -8.54
C CYS A 61 10.33 16.36 -10.04
N ARG A 62 9.50 17.28 -10.52
CA ARG A 62 9.22 17.51 -11.94
C ARG A 62 10.14 18.58 -12.56
N SER A 63 11.13 19.05 -11.80
CA SER A 63 12.20 19.93 -12.27
C SER A 63 13.36 19.10 -12.80
N GLY A 64 13.68 19.30 -14.08
CA GLY A 64 14.64 18.51 -14.85
C GLY A 64 16.11 18.76 -14.54
N GLN A 65 16.55 18.48 -13.31
CA GLN A 65 17.98 18.33 -13.00
C GLN A 65 18.21 16.98 -12.31
N LEU A 66 18.67 16.01 -13.12
CA LEU A 66 19.02 14.65 -12.69
C LEU A 66 20.45 14.58 -12.10
N GLU A 67 21.11 15.72 -11.88
CA GLU A 67 22.56 15.77 -11.61
C GLU A 67 22.92 15.90 -10.12
N ASP A 68 22.01 16.37 -9.25
CA ASP A 68 22.27 16.59 -7.81
C ASP A 68 21.83 15.45 -6.88
N TRP A 69 21.65 14.23 -7.39
CA TRP A 69 21.40 13.08 -6.52
C TRP A 69 22.71 12.57 -5.91
N PRO A 70 22.85 12.48 -4.57
CA PRO A 70 24.08 12.02 -3.95
C PRO A 70 24.48 10.66 -4.50
N ARG A 71 25.74 10.55 -4.95
CA ARG A 71 26.35 9.37 -5.58
C ARG A 71 25.98 8.11 -4.80
N TRP A 72 24.93 7.43 -5.26
CA TRP A 72 24.50 6.17 -4.66
C TRP A 72 25.29 5.05 -5.31
N ASP A 73 25.96 4.22 -4.51
CA ASP A 73 26.85 3.14 -5.00
C ASP A 73 26.13 2.06 -5.82
N GLY A 74 24.81 2.16 -6.00
CA GLY A 74 24.08 1.23 -6.82
C GLY A 74 23.80 -0.08 -6.08
N PRO A 75 23.36 -1.11 -6.82
CA PRO A 75 23.29 -2.49 -6.34
C PRO A 75 24.68 -3.11 -6.06
N ALA A 76 25.75 -2.31 -5.94
CA ALA A 76 27.10 -2.75 -5.56
C ALA A 76 27.30 -2.78 -4.03
N LYS A 77 26.34 -2.28 -3.25
CA LYS A 77 26.34 -2.41 -1.79
C LYS A 77 26.12 -3.87 -1.39
N GLN A 78 26.80 -4.30 -0.32
CA GLN A 78 26.56 -5.59 0.30
C GLN A 78 25.09 -5.73 0.75
N GLY A 79 24.49 -6.90 0.51
CA GLY A 79 23.07 -7.18 0.78
C GLY A 79 22.16 -7.08 -0.46
N PHE A 80 22.67 -6.61 -1.61
CA PHE A 80 22.00 -6.79 -2.90
C PHE A 80 22.44 -8.08 -3.57
N VAL A 81 21.49 -8.84 -4.10
CA VAL A 81 21.77 -10.07 -4.84
C VAL A 81 20.97 -10.06 -6.14
N VAL A 82 21.59 -10.55 -7.21
CA VAL A 82 20.94 -10.65 -8.52
C VAL A 82 20.79 -12.13 -8.88
N TYR A 83 19.59 -12.52 -9.27
CA TYR A 83 19.30 -13.86 -9.78
C TYR A 83 18.83 -13.78 -11.22
N ARG A 84 19.32 -14.70 -12.06
CA ARG A 84 18.87 -14.89 -13.43
C ARG A 84 17.87 -16.03 -13.47
N VAL A 85 16.75 -15.81 -14.17
CA VAL A 85 15.69 -16.79 -14.34
C VAL A 85 15.23 -16.87 -15.77
N ARG A 86 15.06 -18.10 -16.26
CA ARG A 86 14.36 -18.37 -17.51
C ARG A 86 12.90 -18.76 -17.26
N VAL A 87 12.00 -18.18 -18.05
CA VAL A 87 10.57 -18.51 -18.06
C VAL A 87 10.17 -18.93 -19.46
N ARG A 88 9.45 -20.05 -19.59
CA ARG A 88 8.92 -20.51 -20.88
C ARG A 88 7.97 -19.47 -21.45
N ARG A 89 8.12 -19.18 -22.73
CA ARG A 89 7.22 -18.32 -23.50
C ARG A 89 5.95 -19.08 -23.87
N GLY A 90 4.98 -18.31 -24.34
CA GLY A 90 3.71 -18.83 -24.82
C GLY A 90 2.58 -18.65 -23.82
N ASN A 91 1.42 -19.10 -24.26
CA ASN A 91 0.18 -19.11 -23.50
C ASN A 91 0.16 -20.26 -22.49
N ARG A 92 -0.77 -20.22 -21.53
CA ARG A 92 -0.92 -21.27 -20.53
C ARG A 92 -2.13 -22.12 -20.89
N LYS A 93 -1.88 -23.35 -21.35
CA LYS A 93 -2.93 -24.35 -21.57
C LYS A 93 -3.69 -24.58 -20.26
N ARG A 94 -5.02 -24.71 -20.33
CA ARG A 94 -5.82 -25.11 -19.18
C ARG A 94 -5.41 -26.54 -18.75
N PRO A 95 -5.13 -26.78 -17.46
CA PRO A 95 -4.81 -28.11 -16.97
C PRO A 95 -6.09 -28.93 -16.83
N VAL A 96 -6.53 -29.56 -17.91
CA VAL A 96 -7.67 -30.49 -17.94
C VAL A 96 -7.26 -31.84 -18.51
N PRO A 97 -7.71 -32.96 -17.93
CA PRO A 97 -7.47 -34.28 -18.47
C PRO A 97 -8.13 -34.39 -19.86
N LYS A 98 -7.38 -34.86 -20.86
CA LYS A 98 -7.84 -35.04 -22.26
C LYS A 98 -8.47 -33.80 -22.93
N GLY A 99 -8.35 -32.60 -22.35
CA GLY A 99 -9.01 -31.41 -22.88
C GLY A 99 -10.49 -31.25 -22.47
N ALA A 100 -11.05 -32.15 -21.65
CA ALA A 100 -12.44 -32.10 -21.23
C ALA A 100 -12.64 -31.17 -20.03
N THR A 101 -13.35 -30.05 -20.22
CA THR A 101 -13.64 -29.07 -19.15
C THR A 101 -14.96 -29.31 -18.44
N TYR A 102 -15.90 -30.03 -19.09
CA TYR A 102 -17.30 -30.21 -18.70
C TYR A 102 -18.07 -28.89 -18.47
N GLY A 103 -19.36 -28.84 -18.84
CA GLY A 103 -20.20 -27.66 -18.69
C GLY A 103 -20.32 -26.80 -19.95
N LYS A 104 -20.72 -25.52 -19.75
CA LYS A 104 -21.19 -24.62 -20.82
C LYS A 104 -20.16 -24.45 -21.94
N PRO A 105 -20.58 -24.36 -23.23
CA PRO A 105 -19.68 -24.21 -24.38
C PRO A 105 -18.68 -23.06 -24.27
N THR A 106 -19.08 -21.95 -23.65
CA THR A 106 -18.21 -20.77 -23.43
C THR A 106 -16.95 -21.09 -22.62
N ASN A 107 -17.02 -22.09 -21.73
CA ASN A 107 -15.92 -22.50 -20.87
C ASN A 107 -15.10 -23.66 -21.45
N GLN A 108 -15.34 -24.12 -22.68
CA GLN A 108 -14.65 -25.26 -23.27
C GLN A 108 -13.27 -24.94 -23.86
N GLY A 109 -12.86 -23.66 -23.93
CA GLY A 109 -11.55 -23.28 -24.46
C GLY A 109 -10.35 -23.84 -23.66
N VAL A 110 -9.35 -24.37 -24.37
CA VAL A 110 -8.14 -24.98 -23.74
C VAL A 110 -6.82 -24.33 -24.19
N ASN A 111 -6.60 -24.14 -25.49
CA ASN A 111 -5.27 -23.81 -26.04
C ASN A 111 -4.95 -22.31 -26.09
N GLN A 112 -5.90 -21.46 -26.49
CA GLN A 112 -5.66 -20.04 -26.75
C GLN A 112 -5.79 -19.13 -25.51
N LEU A 113 -5.78 -19.72 -24.31
CA LEU A 113 -5.94 -18.99 -23.05
C LEU A 113 -4.65 -18.25 -22.65
N LYS A 114 -4.78 -16.95 -22.41
CA LYS A 114 -3.67 -16.10 -21.94
C LYS A 114 -3.61 -16.10 -20.42
N PHE A 115 -2.40 -16.09 -19.87
CA PHE A 115 -2.23 -15.96 -18.42
C PHE A 115 -2.45 -14.51 -17.98
N GLN A 116 -3.18 -14.30 -16.89
CA GLN A 116 -3.52 -12.97 -16.38
C GLN A 116 -2.29 -12.17 -15.91
N ARG A 117 -1.22 -12.87 -15.49
CA ARG A 117 0.03 -12.25 -15.03
C ARG A 117 1.09 -12.31 -16.13
N SER A 118 1.91 -11.26 -16.21
CA SER A 118 3.07 -11.25 -17.09
C SER A 118 4.12 -12.30 -16.72
N LEU A 119 4.85 -12.81 -17.72
CA LEU A 119 5.97 -13.75 -17.54
C LEU A 119 7.06 -13.21 -16.59
N ARG A 120 7.22 -11.87 -16.55
CA ARG A 120 8.12 -11.18 -15.62
C ARG A 120 7.69 -11.36 -14.17
N SER A 121 6.39 -11.25 -13.86
CA SER A 121 5.86 -11.51 -12.51
C SER A 121 6.03 -12.99 -12.13
N THR A 122 5.85 -13.92 -13.08
CA THR A 122 6.16 -15.35 -12.83
C THR A 122 7.64 -15.59 -12.56
N ALA A 123 8.55 -14.85 -13.21
CA ALA A 123 9.98 -14.92 -12.93
C ALA A 123 10.30 -14.47 -11.49
N GLU A 124 9.72 -13.35 -11.05
CA GLU A 124 9.88 -12.83 -9.68
C GLU A 124 9.41 -13.84 -8.63
N GLU A 125 8.26 -14.47 -8.83
CA GLU A 125 7.73 -15.49 -7.92
C GLU A 125 8.61 -16.75 -7.86
N ARG A 126 9.17 -17.19 -9.00
CA ARG A 126 10.09 -18.34 -9.02
C ARG A 126 11.35 -18.07 -8.19
N VAL A 127 11.92 -16.87 -8.31
CA VAL A 127 13.09 -16.46 -7.51
C VAL A 127 12.73 -16.39 -6.04
N ALA A 128 11.62 -15.75 -5.69
CA ALA A 128 11.22 -15.59 -4.29
C ALA A 128 10.91 -16.91 -3.58
N ARG A 129 10.35 -17.89 -4.31
CA ARG A 129 10.13 -19.24 -3.78
C ARG A 129 11.45 -19.97 -3.50
N ARG A 130 12.47 -19.75 -4.33
CA ARG A 130 13.82 -20.32 -4.12
C ARG A 130 14.58 -19.60 -3.00
N CYS A 131 14.45 -18.27 -2.92
CA CYS A 131 15.15 -17.42 -1.96
C CYS A 131 14.16 -16.84 -0.93
N GLY A 132 13.66 -17.68 -0.02
CA GLY A 132 12.60 -17.29 0.93
C GLY A 132 13.02 -16.25 1.98
N ASN A 133 14.31 -16.20 2.32
CA ASN A 133 14.91 -15.23 3.25
C ASN A 133 15.01 -13.82 2.61
N LEU A 134 15.26 -13.75 1.31
CA LEU A 134 15.43 -12.51 0.58
C LEU A 134 14.11 -11.82 0.23
N ARG A 135 14.18 -10.55 -0.16
CA ARG A 135 13.05 -9.73 -0.59
C ARG A 135 13.22 -9.31 -2.04
N VAL A 136 12.22 -9.58 -2.87
CA VAL A 136 12.20 -9.09 -4.25
C VAL A 136 12.00 -7.59 -4.27
N LEU A 137 12.96 -6.88 -4.86
CA LEU A 137 12.87 -5.45 -5.07
C LEU A 137 12.17 -5.16 -6.40
N ASN A 138 12.78 -5.62 -7.49
CA ASN A 138 12.31 -5.44 -8.85
C ASN A 138 12.99 -6.44 -9.79
N SER A 139 12.61 -6.46 -11.05
CA SER A 139 13.22 -7.31 -12.08
C SER A 139 13.38 -6.55 -13.40
N TYR A 140 14.14 -7.08 -14.35
CA TYR A 140 14.19 -6.56 -15.72
C TYR A 140 14.48 -7.64 -16.74
N TRP A 141 14.11 -7.36 -17.99
CA TRP A 141 14.40 -8.22 -19.14
C TRP A 141 15.86 -8.09 -19.56
N ILE A 142 16.48 -9.24 -19.85
CA ILE A 142 17.86 -9.31 -20.36
C ILE A 142 17.85 -9.76 -21.80
N ASN A 143 17.17 -10.88 -22.07
CA ASN A 143 17.24 -11.56 -23.34
C ASN A 143 15.99 -12.42 -23.60
N GLN A 144 15.78 -12.84 -24.85
CA GLN A 144 14.71 -13.74 -25.24
C GLN A 144 15.09 -14.62 -26.43
N ASP A 145 14.56 -15.84 -26.40
CA ASP A 145 14.68 -16.84 -27.46
C ASP A 145 13.28 -17.17 -27.97
N GLY A 146 13.15 -18.03 -28.97
CA GLY A 146 11.85 -18.60 -29.36
C GLY A 146 11.11 -19.26 -28.19
N VAL A 147 11.84 -19.99 -27.33
CA VAL A 147 11.27 -20.82 -26.26
C VAL A 147 11.22 -20.11 -24.89
N TYR A 148 12.21 -19.29 -24.56
CA TYR A 148 12.36 -18.72 -23.22
C TYR A 148 12.49 -17.19 -23.23
N LYS A 149 12.09 -16.57 -22.11
CA LYS A 149 12.47 -15.20 -21.76
C LYS A 149 13.33 -15.23 -20.51
N TYR A 150 14.40 -14.45 -20.51
CA TYR A 150 15.35 -14.35 -19.41
C TYR A 150 15.17 -13.02 -18.69
N TYR A 151 15.05 -13.11 -17.37
CA TYR A 151 14.90 -11.97 -16.48
C TYR A 151 15.98 -12.00 -15.40
N GLU A 152 16.46 -10.81 -15.03
CA GLU A 152 17.28 -10.59 -13.85
C GLU A 152 16.38 -10.03 -12.76
N VAL A 153 16.34 -10.69 -11.61
CA VAL A 153 15.57 -10.28 -10.44
C VAL A 153 16.54 -9.77 -9.39
N ILE A 154 16.30 -8.54 -8.94
CA ILE A 154 17.05 -7.87 -7.89
C ILE A 154 16.39 -8.22 -6.56
N LEU A 155 17.19 -8.85 -5.69
CA LEU A 155 16.83 -9.22 -4.34
C LEU A 155 17.62 -8.39 -3.34
N VAL A 156 17.04 -8.23 -2.17
CA VAL A 156 17.66 -7.56 -1.02
C VAL A 156 17.59 -8.49 0.18
N ASP A 157 18.69 -8.58 0.92
CA ASP A 157 18.74 -9.25 2.21
C ASP A 157 18.32 -8.31 3.35
N PRO A 158 17.17 -8.54 4.02
CA PRO A 158 16.73 -7.70 5.13
C PRO A 158 17.53 -7.89 6.43
N GLN A 159 18.35 -8.94 6.55
CA GLN A 159 19.19 -9.21 7.72
C GLN A 159 20.53 -8.47 7.66
N HIS A 160 20.96 -8.04 6.47
CA HIS A 160 22.25 -7.39 6.27
C HIS A 160 22.32 -5.98 6.89
N LYS A 161 23.36 -5.70 7.69
CA LYS A 161 23.53 -4.42 8.41
C LYS A 161 23.55 -3.22 7.47
N ALA A 162 24.18 -3.34 6.30
CA ALA A 162 24.24 -2.25 5.32
C ALA A 162 22.86 -1.87 4.75
N ILE A 163 21.91 -2.83 4.68
CA ILE A 163 20.55 -2.57 4.22
C ILE A 163 19.71 -1.94 5.34
N ARG A 164 19.88 -2.41 6.58
CA ARG A 164 19.13 -1.89 7.73
C ARG A 164 19.50 -0.46 8.10
N ARG A 165 20.79 -0.10 7.97
CA ARG A 165 21.30 1.25 8.25
C ARG A 165 20.98 2.27 7.15
N ASP A 166 20.78 1.82 5.90
CA ASP A 166 20.51 2.73 4.78
C ASP A 166 19.03 3.18 4.77
N ALA A 167 18.81 4.46 5.12
CA ALA A 167 17.49 5.09 5.19
C ALA A 167 16.68 5.10 3.87
N ARG A 168 17.33 4.84 2.72
CA ARG A 168 16.65 4.82 1.41
C ARG A 168 15.95 3.49 1.16
N ILE A 169 16.51 2.38 1.65
CA ILE A 169 16.07 1.01 1.33
C ILE A 169 15.50 0.25 2.53
N ASN A 170 15.86 0.65 3.76
CA ASN A 170 15.49 -0.05 5.00
C ASN A 170 13.97 -0.29 5.17
N TRP A 171 13.10 0.48 4.49
CA TRP A 171 11.66 0.22 4.43
C TRP A 171 11.35 -1.23 4.03
N ILE A 172 12.14 -1.86 3.15
CA ILE A 172 11.91 -3.24 2.70
C ILE A 172 12.10 -4.29 3.80
N CYS A 173 12.79 -3.93 4.88
CA CYS A 173 13.04 -4.81 6.03
C CYS A 173 11.79 -4.99 6.90
N ASN A 174 10.81 -4.09 6.81
CA ASN A 174 9.59 -4.20 7.61
C ASN A 174 8.79 -5.46 7.23
N PRO A 175 8.13 -6.12 8.20
CA PRO A 175 7.40 -7.37 7.96
C PRO A 175 6.25 -7.22 6.95
N VAL A 176 5.70 -6.01 6.79
CA VAL A 176 4.67 -5.70 5.79
C VAL A 176 5.14 -5.95 4.36
N HIS A 177 6.46 -5.94 4.10
CA HIS A 177 7.06 -6.16 2.79
C HIS A 177 7.52 -7.61 2.54
N LYS A 178 7.10 -8.58 3.36
CA LYS A 178 7.29 -10.02 3.10
C LYS A 178 6.58 -10.46 1.81
N ARG A 179 7.25 -11.19 0.92
CA ARG A 179 6.67 -11.76 -0.32
C ARG A 179 5.83 -10.76 -1.13
N ARG A 180 6.45 -9.63 -1.53
CA ARG A 180 5.80 -8.56 -2.31
C ARG A 180 5.37 -9.03 -3.70
N GLU A 181 6.18 -9.91 -4.30
CA GLU A 181 5.93 -10.50 -5.61
C GLU A 181 4.68 -11.37 -5.62
N SER A 182 4.48 -12.18 -4.57
CA SER A 182 3.30 -13.06 -4.43
C SER A 182 1.99 -12.26 -4.29
N ARG A 183 2.06 -11.03 -3.76
CA ARG A 183 0.92 -10.10 -3.61
C ARG A 183 0.79 -9.10 -4.78
N GLY A 184 1.67 -9.18 -5.77
CA GLY A 184 1.68 -8.27 -6.92
C GLY A 184 1.99 -6.81 -6.56
N LEU A 185 2.90 -6.58 -5.60
CA LEU A 185 3.36 -5.24 -5.18
C LEU A 185 4.66 -4.79 -5.85
N THR A 186 5.27 -5.64 -6.67
CA THR A 186 6.40 -5.29 -7.54
C THR A 186 5.91 -4.48 -8.74
N SER A 187 6.82 -3.83 -9.48
CA SER A 187 6.43 -3.04 -10.66
C SER A 187 5.68 -3.89 -11.71
N ALA A 188 6.12 -5.13 -11.95
CA ALA A 188 5.47 -6.07 -12.85
C ALA A 188 4.09 -6.52 -12.32
N GLY A 189 3.97 -6.77 -11.01
CA GLY A 189 2.70 -7.11 -10.37
C GLY A 189 1.67 -5.98 -10.42
N LYS A 190 2.09 -4.74 -10.14
CA LYS A 190 1.24 -3.54 -10.21
C LYS A 190 0.72 -3.31 -11.64
N GLN A 191 1.56 -3.54 -12.65
CA GLN A 191 1.15 -3.44 -14.06
C GLN A 191 0.05 -4.46 -14.42
N ASN A 192 0.18 -5.70 -13.96
CA ASN A 192 -0.84 -6.74 -14.20
C ASN A 192 -2.19 -6.41 -13.53
N ARG A 193 -2.17 -5.67 -12.41
CA ARG A 193 -3.38 -5.26 -11.67
C ARG A 193 -4.09 -4.04 -12.28
N GLY A 194 -3.54 -3.43 -13.33
CA GLY A 194 -4.14 -2.25 -13.97
C GLY A 194 -4.19 -1.00 -13.09
N LEU A 195 -3.33 -0.92 -12.07
CA LEU A 195 -3.29 0.21 -11.12
C LEU A 195 -2.71 1.45 -11.80
N ASN A 196 -3.55 2.39 -12.22
CA ASN A 196 -3.13 3.72 -12.63
C ASN A 196 -4.31 4.70 -12.42
N LYS A 197 -4.05 6.01 -12.48
CA LYS A 197 -5.09 7.05 -12.39
C LYS A 197 -5.86 7.20 -13.71
N GLY A 198 -7.10 7.68 -13.65
CA GLY A 198 -7.95 8.00 -14.81
C GLY A 198 -9.27 7.22 -14.89
N HIS A 199 -10.18 7.72 -15.72
CA HIS A 199 -11.57 7.25 -15.91
C HIS A 199 -11.69 5.81 -16.45
N THR A 200 -10.70 5.33 -17.21
CA THR A 200 -10.71 3.96 -17.78
C THR A 200 -10.40 2.87 -16.75
N ARG A 201 -10.22 3.22 -15.47
CA ARG A 201 -9.58 2.37 -14.45
C ARG A 201 -10.36 2.42 -13.14
N GLY A 202 -10.24 1.37 -12.33
CA GLY A 202 -10.95 1.28 -11.05
C GLY A 202 -11.64 -0.07 -10.80
N LYS A 203 -11.65 -0.96 -11.80
CA LYS A 203 -12.21 -2.32 -11.65
C LYS A 203 -11.25 -3.20 -10.84
N SER A 204 -11.46 -3.20 -9.53
CA SER A 204 -10.78 -4.11 -8.59
C SER A 204 -11.81 -4.97 -7.88
N TYR A 205 -11.37 -6.06 -7.25
CA TYR A 205 -12.28 -6.84 -6.41
C TYR A 205 -12.87 -5.99 -5.26
N HIS A 206 -12.11 -5.03 -4.73
CA HIS A 206 -12.57 -4.13 -3.68
C HIS A 206 -13.72 -3.22 -4.16
N SER A 207 -13.59 -2.63 -5.35
CA SER A 207 -14.67 -1.82 -5.95
C SER A 207 -15.88 -2.67 -6.33
N TRP A 208 -15.66 -3.89 -6.84
CA TRP A 208 -16.75 -4.84 -7.11
C TRP A 208 -17.51 -5.17 -5.82
N LYS A 209 -16.80 -5.45 -4.72
CA LYS A 209 -17.43 -5.73 -3.43
C LYS A 209 -18.29 -4.56 -2.96
N ILE A 210 -17.78 -3.33 -3.02
CA ILE A 210 -18.56 -2.13 -2.63
C ILE A 210 -19.85 -2.02 -3.47
N ASN A 211 -19.74 -2.18 -4.79
CA ASN A 211 -20.88 -2.01 -5.69
C ASN A 211 -21.93 -3.14 -5.58
N ASN A 212 -21.54 -4.32 -5.09
CA ASN A 212 -22.44 -5.47 -4.92
C ASN A 212 -22.85 -5.71 -3.46
N THR A 213 -22.43 -4.83 -2.53
CA THR A 213 -22.86 -4.90 -1.14
C THR A 213 -24.08 -4.00 -0.94
N LEU A 214 -25.22 -4.59 -0.55
CA LEU A 214 -26.42 -3.82 -0.22
C LEU A 214 -26.20 -3.08 1.11
N SER A 215 -26.30 -1.75 1.07
CA SER A 215 -26.24 -0.90 2.25
C SER A 215 -27.63 -0.77 2.86
N VAL A 216 -28.00 -1.65 3.80
CA VAL A 216 -29.21 -1.48 4.61
C VAL A 216 -28.93 -0.44 5.69
N ARG A 217 -29.51 0.76 5.55
CA ARG A 217 -29.43 1.81 6.57
C ARG A 217 -30.66 1.72 7.45
N SER A 218 -30.49 1.48 8.75
CA SER A 218 -31.59 1.54 9.72
C SER A 218 -31.99 3.00 9.94
N LEU A 219 -33.16 3.41 9.45
CA LEU A 219 -33.81 4.65 9.86
C LEU A 219 -34.52 4.46 11.22
N LEU A 220 -33.76 4.21 12.28
CA LEU A 220 -34.26 4.25 13.66
C LEU A 220 -34.09 5.67 14.23
N ARG A 221 -34.78 6.65 13.65
CA ARG A 221 -35.01 7.98 14.25
C ARG A 221 -36.01 8.83 13.44
N ALA A 222 -37.29 8.44 13.42
CA ALA A 222 -38.37 9.34 12.99
C ALA A 222 -39.78 8.88 13.44
N VAL A 223 -39.94 8.25 14.61
CA VAL A 223 -41.29 7.98 15.20
C VAL A 223 -41.25 8.14 16.72
N VAL A 224 -40.77 9.29 17.21
CA VAL A 224 -41.12 9.84 18.53
C VAL A 224 -41.20 11.35 18.31
N GLY A 225 -42.41 11.87 18.03
CA GLY A 225 -42.59 13.28 17.69
C GLY A 225 -43.82 13.61 16.83
N LEU A 226 -44.70 12.64 16.56
CA LEU A 226 -46.03 12.90 15.99
C LEU A 226 -47.08 12.29 16.94
N GLY A 227 -47.10 12.78 18.18
CA GLY A 227 -48.19 12.59 19.12
C GLY A 227 -48.71 13.95 19.48
N GLY A 228 -49.70 14.43 18.73
CA GLY A 228 -50.44 15.64 19.07
C GLY A 228 -51.24 15.41 20.35
N SER A 229 -51.01 16.27 21.34
CA SER A 229 -51.95 16.52 22.42
C SER A 229 -52.42 17.96 22.28
N SER A 230 -53.64 18.09 21.81
CA SER A 230 -54.51 19.25 21.85
C SER A 230 -54.56 19.91 23.24
N SER A 231 -54.29 21.21 23.34
CA SER A 231 -55.02 22.14 24.22
C SER A 231 -54.53 23.58 24.03
N PHE A 232 -55.29 24.33 23.24
CA PHE A 232 -55.42 25.77 23.38
C PHE A 232 -56.26 26.05 24.62
N LEU A 233 -55.78 26.91 25.53
CA LEU A 233 -56.50 28.05 26.16
C LEU A 233 -55.74 28.49 27.40
N GLY A 234 -55.67 29.81 27.58
CA GLY A 234 -54.84 30.45 28.59
C GLY A 234 -55.52 30.54 29.96
N ALA A 235 -54.73 30.90 30.97
CA ALA A 235 -55.15 31.74 32.09
C ALA A 235 -53.96 31.98 33.02
N SER A 236 -53.64 33.26 33.17
CA SER A 236 -53.16 33.95 34.37
C SER A 236 -52.68 33.16 35.61
N ARG A 237 -51.50 33.59 36.06
CA ARG A 237 -51.10 33.88 37.46
C ARG A 237 -51.03 32.71 38.46
N GLY A 238 -49.78 32.41 38.83
CA GLY A 238 -49.36 32.55 40.22
C GLY A 238 -49.06 31.27 40.99
N VAL A 239 -48.07 31.41 41.86
CA VAL A 239 -47.67 30.57 43.00
C VAL A 239 -46.51 29.60 42.74
N ALA A 240 -45.47 29.86 43.54
CA ALA A 240 -44.24 29.11 43.71
C ALA A 240 -44.49 27.69 44.27
N VAL A 241 -43.47 26.83 44.22
CA VAL A 241 -42.78 26.27 45.41
C VAL A 241 -41.82 25.16 44.95
N GLN A 242 -40.68 25.13 45.63
CA GLN A 242 -39.53 24.23 45.53
C GLN A 242 -39.86 22.75 45.76
N SER A 243 -39.08 21.85 45.13
CA SER A 243 -38.41 20.66 45.70
C SER A 243 -38.19 19.60 44.59
N LEU A 244 -36.92 19.41 44.16
CA LEU A 244 -35.99 18.35 44.59
C LEU A 244 -36.47 16.93 44.16
N PHE A 245 -36.03 16.44 42.98
CA PHE A 245 -34.98 15.39 42.76
C PHE A 245 -35.41 13.94 43.13
N PRO A 246 -34.80 12.83 42.62
CA PRO A 246 -33.73 12.71 41.61
C PRO A 246 -33.89 11.59 40.53
N LEU A 247 -33.28 11.86 39.37
CA LEU A 247 -32.35 11.01 38.59
C LEU A 247 -32.54 9.48 38.46
N HIS A 248 -33.00 9.11 37.27
CA HIS A 248 -32.42 8.13 36.33
C HIS A 248 -30.99 7.62 36.66
N TRP A 249 -30.80 6.29 36.75
CA TRP A 249 -29.69 5.49 36.17
C TRP A 249 -29.73 4.08 36.77
N LEU A 250 -29.99 3.04 35.94
CA LEU A 250 -29.32 1.72 36.03
C LEU A 250 -29.75 0.83 34.85
N PHE A 251 -28.80 0.64 33.94
CA PHE A 251 -28.85 -0.31 32.83
C PHE A 251 -28.12 -1.59 33.25
N LEU A 252 -28.83 -2.71 33.13
CA LEU A 252 -28.39 -4.10 32.92
C LEU A 252 -27.06 -4.60 33.53
N SER A 253 -27.22 -5.49 34.51
CA SER A 253 -26.25 -6.50 34.93
C SER A 253 -26.73 -7.92 34.54
N ARG A 254 -25.84 -8.69 33.90
CA ARG A 254 -25.69 -10.18 33.93
C ARG A 254 -24.77 -10.55 32.76
N SER A 255 -23.63 -11.22 32.93
CA SER A 255 -23.45 -12.48 33.63
C SER A 255 -21.96 -12.88 33.66
N ALA A 256 -21.44 -13.33 34.81
CA ALA A 256 -20.45 -14.41 35.05
C ALA A 256 -20.15 -14.48 36.58
N PRO A 257 -19.58 -15.57 37.15
CA PRO A 257 -20.24 -16.46 38.12
C PRO A 257 -19.76 -16.29 39.58
N PRO A 258 -20.37 -17.01 40.57
CA PRO A 258 -20.28 -16.68 41.98
C PRO A 258 -19.15 -17.44 42.70
N VAL A 259 -18.47 -16.77 43.63
CA VAL A 259 -17.70 -17.43 44.71
C VAL A 259 -17.96 -16.71 46.03
N LEU A 260 -18.29 -17.53 47.02
CA LEU A 260 -18.47 -17.31 48.45
C LEU A 260 -17.53 -16.27 49.09
N GLY A 261 -18.03 -15.61 50.13
CA GLY A 261 -17.18 -15.12 51.22
C GLY A 261 -17.54 -13.75 51.75
N SER A 262 -18.25 -13.74 52.86
CA SER A 262 -18.48 -12.60 53.75
C SER A 262 -17.20 -11.86 54.11
N ARG A 263 -17.23 -10.51 54.05
CA ARG A 263 -16.75 -9.58 55.08
C ARG A 263 -16.84 -8.13 54.59
N SER A 264 -17.36 -7.28 55.46
CA SER A 264 -17.51 -5.83 55.35
C SER A 264 -16.21 -5.12 54.98
N LEU A 265 -16.28 -4.15 54.07
CA LEU A 265 -15.22 -3.17 53.80
C LEU A 265 -15.71 -1.74 54.11
N PRO A 266 -14.85 -0.88 54.69
CA PRO A 266 -15.24 0.39 55.31
C PRO A 266 -15.38 1.55 54.32
N LEU A 267 -16.10 2.58 54.77
CA LEU A 267 -16.52 3.83 54.12
C LEU A 267 -15.40 4.71 53.48
N GLY A 268 -14.15 4.26 53.40
CA GLY A 268 -13.02 5.03 52.84
C GLY A 268 -12.85 4.94 51.32
N PHE A 269 -13.47 3.97 50.65
CA PHE A 269 -13.23 3.73 49.22
C PHE A 269 -14.00 4.69 48.29
N LEU A 270 -15.09 5.31 48.78
CA LEU A 270 -15.90 6.26 48.02
C LEU A 270 -15.27 7.66 47.92
N ALA A 271 -14.48 8.07 48.93
CA ALA A 271 -13.77 9.34 48.89
C ALA A 271 -12.63 9.35 47.86
N PHE A 272 -11.94 8.22 47.68
CA PHE A 272 -10.81 8.10 46.74
C PHE A 272 -11.25 8.10 45.27
N VAL A 273 -12.47 7.61 44.98
CA VAL A 273 -13.01 7.56 43.61
C VAL A 273 -13.52 8.93 43.14
N LEU A 274 -14.08 9.73 44.06
CA LEU A 274 -14.60 11.06 43.74
C LEU A 274 -13.47 12.08 43.49
N ASP A 275 -12.34 11.97 44.19
CA ASP A 275 -11.19 12.85 43.99
C ASP A 275 -10.45 12.56 42.66
N TRP A 276 -10.41 11.29 42.24
CA TRP A 276 -9.80 10.88 40.98
C TRP A 276 -10.61 11.36 39.75
N GLN A 277 -11.94 11.40 39.85
CA GLN A 277 -12.80 11.92 38.78
C GLN A 277 -12.67 13.44 38.61
N ALA A 278 -12.54 14.19 39.70
CA ALA A 278 -12.31 15.64 39.64
C ALA A 278 -10.95 15.98 38.99
N PHE A 279 -9.91 15.20 39.30
CA PHE A 279 -8.58 15.38 38.70
C PHE A 279 -8.55 15.03 37.21
N ALA A 280 -9.24 13.97 36.79
CA ALA A 280 -9.31 13.59 35.38
C ALA A 280 -10.04 14.63 34.52
N LEU A 281 -11.11 15.23 35.05
CA LEU A 281 -11.88 16.26 34.35
C LEU A 281 -11.12 17.59 34.24
N SER A 282 -10.31 17.96 35.24
CA SER A 282 -9.50 19.19 35.18
C SER A 282 -8.39 19.08 34.12
N VAL A 283 -7.72 17.93 34.00
CA VAL A 283 -6.67 17.70 33.00
C VAL A 283 -7.24 17.72 31.57
N ILE A 284 -8.41 17.14 31.34
CA ILE A 284 -9.07 17.15 30.03
C ILE A 284 -9.49 18.59 29.66
N ALA A 285 -10.01 19.36 30.61
CA ALA A 285 -10.38 20.76 30.38
C ALA A 285 -9.16 21.63 30.02
N SER A 286 -8.03 21.45 30.71
CA SER A 286 -6.78 22.16 30.40
C SER A 286 -6.21 21.80 29.02
N PHE A 287 -6.28 20.52 28.61
CA PHE A 287 -5.83 20.09 27.28
C PHE A 287 -6.71 20.64 26.16
N LEU A 288 -8.04 20.72 26.36
CA LEU A 288 -8.96 21.31 25.39
C LEU A 288 -8.78 22.83 25.28
N ALA A 289 -8.55 23.52 26.40
CA ALA A 289 -8.26 24.96 26.39
C ALA A 289 -6.95 25.28 25.65
N ALA A 290 -5.89 24.49 25.86
CA ALA A 290 -4.62 24.65 25.16
C ALA A 290 -4.76 24.43 23.64
N LYS A 291 -5.53 23.41 23.23
CA LYS A 291 -5.78 23.11 21.80
C LYS A 291 -6.68 24.15 21.11
N CYS A 292 -7.57 24.80 21.87
CA CYS A 292 -8.40 25.88 21.38
C CYS A 292 -7.59 27.17 21.21
N ALA A 293 -6.69 27.49 22.15
CA ALA A 293 -5.77 28.62 22.07
C ALA A 293 -4.76 28.50 20.91
N GLU A 294 -4.30 27.27 20.61
CA GLU A 294 -3.39 27.00 19.49
C GLU A 294 -4.07 27.15 18.11
N ARG A 295 -5.41 27.02 18.06
CA ARG A 295 -6.20 27.20 16.83
C ARG A 295 -6.48 28.66 16.50
N LEU A 296 -6.41 29.56 17.49
CA LEU A 296 -6.65 31.00 17.36
C LEU A 296 -5.36 31.83 17.10
N ARG A 297 -4.18 31.19 17.08
CA ARG A 297 -2.88 31.83 16.80
C ARG A 297 -2.31 31.55 15.41
N ARG A 298 -3.15 31.34 14.39
CA ARG A 298 -2.66 31.41 12.99
C ARG A 298 -2.72 32.87 12.54
N PRO A 299 -1.59 33.50 12.16
CA PRO A 299 -1.61 34.87 11.64
C PRO A 299 -2.34 34.88 10.30
N GLU A 300 -3.46 35.60 10.22
CA GLU A 300 -4.25 35.82 9.00
C GLU A 300 -3.54 36.74 7.98
N SER A 301 -2.26 37.08 8.19
CA SER A 301 -1.53 38.02 7.34
C SER A 301 -0.81 37.40 6.13
N GLU A 302 -0.71 36.07 6.01
CA GLU A 302 -0.05 35.43 4.84
C GLU A 302 -1.02 34.94 3.75
N ALA A 303 -2.31 34.76 4.07
CA ALA A 303 -3.30 34.28 3.09
C ALA A 303 -3.78 35.38 2.12
N LEU A 304 -3.66 36.65 2.51
CA LEU A 304 -4.07 37.78 1.66
C LEU A 304 -3.00 38.16 0.62
N GLU A 305 -1.70 37.91 0.87
CA GLU A 305 -0.67 38.13 -0.15
C GLU A 305 -0.66 37.07 -1.27
N GLU A 306 -1.07 35.82 -0.99
CA GLU A 306 -1.21 34.79 -2.02
C GLU A 306 -2.39 35.03 -2.97
N LEU A 307 -3.49 35.59 -2.48
CA LEU A 307 -4.64 35.95 -3.32
C LEU A 307 -4.33 37.14 -4.25
N VAL A 308 -3.54 38.13 -3.79
CA VAL A 308 -3.11 39.25 -4.63
C VAL A 308 -2.06 38.82 -5.68
N ARG A 309 -1.21 37.82 -5.38
CA ARG A 309 -0.29 37.22 -6.38
C ARG A 309 -0.98 36.34 -7.41
N CYS A 310 -2.10 35.69 -7.05
CA CYS A 310 -2.85 34.85 -7.98
C CYS A 310 -3.67 35.70 -8.98
N GLY A 311 -4.17 36.87 -8.55
CA GLY A 311 -4.95 37.78 -9.40
C GLY A 311 -4.20 38.46 -10.55
N ARG A 312 -2.85 38.55 -10.51
CA ARG A 312 -2.06 39.20 -11.59
C ARG A 312 -1.54 38.23 -12.66
N ARG A 313 -1.94 36.95 -12.64
CA ARG A 313 -1.45 35.95 -13.61
C ARG A 313 -2.51 35.43 -14.59
N CYS A 314 -3.70 36.04 -14.60
CA CYS A 314 -4.79 35.71 -15.53
C CYS A 314 -5.02 36.77 -16.63
N HIS A 315 -4.15 37.77 -16.76
CA HIS A 315 -4.10 38.65 -17.94
C HIS A 315 -2.67 38.76 -18.45
N SER A 316 -2.26 37.78 -19.25
CA SER A 316 -1.27 37.86 -20.34
C SER A 316 -1.38 36.58 -21.17
#